data_AF-A0A5K1DQH5-F1
#
_entry.id   AF-A0A5K1DQH5-F1
#
_cell.length_a   1.000
_cell.length_b   1.000
_cell.length_c   1.000
_cell.angle_alpha   90.00
_cell.angle_beta   90.00
_cell.angle_gamma   90.00
#
_symmetry.space_group_name_H-M   'P 1'
#
loop_
_entity.id
_entity.type
_entity.pdbx_description
1 polymer ?
#
loop_
_entity_poly.entity_id
_entity_poly.type
_entity_poly.pdbx_seq_one_letter_code
_entity_poly.pdbx_strand_id
1 'polypeptide(L)'
;VLDRINSLLEPQGTITVNERGLVNGKPMVVRADSGFRLFLTVDPNYGEVSRAMRNRGIEVFLLQPYWLASELEAGCEEKCFELEDVKRFLVLSGIPCYKVINAMARAHLYFKAEGTNFGLYISFLELSKWVYLYQKLLMNGSDNMQSLLLSMEHVYLSSFGSSAGKDILMHSASLYLKDLDAKVFDTLFESSLSMPGGWPSPLNTPSYLWYPKQAYVKGNCMYVEFLASQFASYCTLTSMPPALVKMHPQILSRKHLLLMLFPASSEQLKAYKVPNLDLGLVEKMLTFAANWAIEQATLDDVDLYVMWFRYHASKFEPYCHFLNCFVSVLEKMIAHPIWSEVIACHEQITVDVRTTPLLSVKVLELKASNEVKKRFLNAIRGVRLLQLSFLQWERECIDALPEPKSEILSIPGKSCYPMWRFHSYILPVFDSLKRLEVRVLDAMLISPCFGFLQQVYANIIDNHISFWKHINSNQSKDMVISWHSLKKETEKLHEQFPEEVNGFM
;
A
#
# COMPACT_ATOMS: atom_id res chain seq x y z
N VAL A 1 -27.22 -35.13 -15.58
CA VAL A 1 -27.67 -33.82 -15.02
C VAL A 1 -27.13 -32.65 -15.83
N LEU A 2 -25.81 -32.55 -16.05
CA LEU A 2 -25.21 -31.46 -16.83
C LEU A 2 -25.79 -31.30 -18.24
N ASP A 3 -26.22 -32.39 -18.89
CA ASP A 3 -26.86 -32.31 -20.21
C ASP A 3 -28.14 -31.48 -20.25
N ARG A 4 -28.86 -31.35 -19.13
CA ARG A 4 -30.07 -30.50 -19.06
C ARG A 4 -29.71 -29.01 -19.12
N ILE A 5 -28.50 -28.65 -18.70
CA ILE A 5 -28.01 -27.28 -18.63
C ILE A 5 -27.39 -26.84 -19.97
N ASN A 6 -26.99 -27.78 -20.84
CA ASN A 6 -26.47 -27.48 -22.19
C ASN A 6 -27.38 -26.51 -22.96
N SER A 7 -28.70 -26.67 -22.83
CA SER A 7 -29.70 -25.82 -23.46
C SER A 7 -29.64 -24.35 -23.05
N LEU A 8 -29.08 -24.03 -21.88
CA LEU A 8 -28.89 -22.65 -21.38
C LEU A 8 -27.62 -21.99 -21.93
N LEU A 9 -26.70 -22.78 -22.46
CA LEU A 9 -25.41 -22.29 -23.00
C LEU A 9 -25.49 -21.97 -24.49
N GLU A 10 -26.62 -22.26 -25.13
CA GLU A 10 -26.89 -21.93 -26.53
C GLU A 10 -27.49 -20.51 -26.67
N PRO A 11 -27.41 -19.89 -27.86
CA PRO A 11 -28.10 -18.64 -28.15
C PRO A 11 -29.60 -18.76 -27.85
N GLN A 12 -30.16 -17.81 -27.10
CA GLN A 12 -31.54 -17.84 -26.59
C GLN A 12 -31.83 -19.05 -25.68
N GLY A 13 -30.83 -19.50 -24.93
CA GLY A 13 -30.92 -20.69 -24.11
C GLY A 13 -32.13 -20.72 -23.17
N THR A 14 -32.84 -21.84 -23.18
CA THR A 14 -34.02 -22.07 -22.35
C THR A 14 -33.94 -23.42 -21.66
N ILE A 15 -34.39 -23.50 -20.41
CA ILE A 15 -34.51 -24.75 -19.67
C ILE A 15 -35.97 -25.05 -19.34
N THR A 16 -36.37 -26.30 -19.51
CA THR A 16 -37.71 -26.78 -19.19
C THR A 16 -37.71 -27.40 -17.78
N VAL A 17 -38.58 -26.88 -16.91
CA VAL A 17 -38.72 -27.36 -15.52
C VAL A 17 -39.92 -28.30 -15.46
N ASN A 18 -39.67 -29.58 -15.70
CA ASN A 18 -40.72 -30.60 -15.73
C ASN A 18 -41.24 -30.96 -14.33
N GLU A 19 -40.43 -30.72 -13.30
CA GLU A 19 -40.71 -31.03 -11.89
C GLU A 19 -41.84 -30.20 -11.27
N ARG A 20 -42.24 -29.10 -11.94
CA ARG A 20 -43.31 -28.19 -11.49
C ARG A 20 -44.70 -28.53 -12.03
N GLY A 21 -44.82 -29.60 -12.83
CA GLY A 21 -46.06 -29.93 -13.53
C GLY A 21 -46.40 -28.91 -14.63
N LEU A 22 -47.62 -29.01 -15.18
CA LEU A 22 -48.10 -28.10 -16.21
C LEU A 22 -48.60 -26.80 -15.57
N VAL A 23 -48.04 -25.67 -15.97
CA VAL A 23 -48.59 -24.35 -15.65
C VAL A 23 -49.40 -23.92 -16.86
N ASN A 24 -50.73 -23.77 -16.71
CA ASN A 24 -51.65 -23.45 -17.82
C ASN A 24 -51.59 -24.43 -19.01
N GLY A 25 -51.41 -25.73 -18.75
CA GLY A 25 -51.39 -26.76 -19.79
C GLY A 25 -50.11 -26.82 -20.64
N LYS A 26 -49.08 -26.01 -20.32
CA LYS A 26 -47.77 -26.03 -20.98
C LYS A 26 -46.66 -26.28 -19.95
N PRO A 27 -45.55 -26.93 -20.36
CA PRO A 27 -44.40 -27.07 -19.50
C PRO A 27 -43.78 -25.69 -19.20
N MET A 28 -43.33 -25.49 -17.97
CA MET A 28 -42.69 -24.24 -17.58
C MET A 28 -41.32 -24.13 -18.26
N VAL A 29 -41.17 -23.13 -19.13
CA VAL A 29 -39.92 -22.82 -19.81
C VAL A 29 -39.33 -21.56 -19.19
N VAL A 30 -38.09 -21.65 -18.71
CA VAL A 30 -37.32 -20.53 -18.19
C VAL A 30 -36.27 -20.15 -19.22
N ARG A 31 -36.22 -18.86 -19.58
CA ARG A 31 -35.24 -18.33 -20.52
C ARG A 31 -34.09 -17.69 -19.75
N ALA A 32 -32.86 -17.92 -20.23
CA ALA A 32 -31.68 -17.26 -19.70
C ALA A 32 -31.74 -15.74 -19.96
N ASP A 33 -31.34 -14.95 -18.97
CA ASP A 33 -31.18 -13.50 -19.13
C ASP A 33 -30.00 -13.18 -20.05
N SER A 34 -30.02 -12.02 -20.72
CA SER A 34 -28.92 -11.55 -21.58
C SER A 34 -27.56 -11.46 -20.88
N GLY A 35 -27.52 -11.26 -19.56
CA GLY A 35 -26.32 -11.23 -18.75
C GLY A 35 -25.98 -12.55 -18.05
N PHE A 36 -26.73 -13.63 -18.30
CA PHE A 36 -26.53 -14.91 -17.62
C PHE A 36 -25.15 -15.49 -17.95
N ARG A 37 -24.39 -15.88 -16.91
CA ARG A 37 -23.08 -16.54 -17.03
C ARG A 37 -23.04 -17.74 -16.09
N LEU A 38 -22.48 -18.85 -16.58
CA LEU A 38 -22.26 -20.06 -15.80
C LEU A 38 -20.77 -20.22 -15.49
N PHE A 39 -20.44 -20.39 -14.21
CA PHE A 39 -19.09 -20.72 -13.76
C PHE A 39 -19.11 -22.10 -13.10
N LEU A 40 -18.19 -22.97 -13.51
CA LEU A 40 -18.04 -24.33 -12.99
C LEU A 40 -16.58 -24.53 -12.55
N THR A 41 -16.39 -25.19 -11.42
CA THR A 41 -15.07 -25.64 -10.94
C THR A 41 -15.03 -27.16 -10.97
N VAL A 42 -13.92 -27.73 -11.44
CA VAL A 42 -13.75 -29.17 -11.64
C VAL A 42 -12.49 -29.61 -10.93
N ASP A 43 -12.59 -30.66 -10.11
CA ASP A 43 -11.42 -31.35 -9.57
C ASP A 43 -11.18 -32.62 -10.41
N PRO A 44 -10.05 -32.70 -11.15
CA PRO A 44 -9.76 -33.84 -12.03
C PRO A 44 -9.65 -35.17 -11.28
N ASN A 45 -9.41 -35.16 -9.96
CA ASN A 45 -9.36 -36.38 -9.15
C ASN A 45 -10.72 -37.08 -9.03
N TYR A 46 -11.82 -36.35 -9.26
CA TYR A 46 -13.19 -36.87 -9.17
C TYR A 46 -13.85 -37.04 -10.54
N GLY A 47 -13.06 -36.94 -11.61
CA GLY A 47 -13.50 -37.20 -12.98
C GLY A 47 -13.53 -35.96 -13.87
N GLU A 48 -13.98 -36.18 -15.10
CA GLU A 48 -13.91 -35.21 -16.18
C GLU A 48 -15.28 -34.66 -16.59
N VAL A 49 -15.30 -33.42 -17.08
CA VAL A 49 -16.49 -32.82 -17.68
C VAL A 49 -16.69 -33.34 -19.11
N SER A 50 -17.96 -33.48 -19.52
CA SER A 50 -18.32 -33.98 -20.85
C SER A 50 -17.79 -33.08 -21.97
N ARG A 51 -17.38 -33.69 -23.11
CA ARG A 51 -16.90 -32.95 -24.30
C ARG A 51 -17.86 -31.86 -24.77
N ALA A 52 -19.17 -32.12 -24.66
CA ALA A 52 -20.22 -31.18 -25.05
C ALA A 52 -20.20 -29.88 -24.23
N MET A 53 -19.88 -29.96 -22.94
CA MET A 53 -19.73 -28.81 -22.05
C MET A 53 -18.39 -28.10 -22.28
N ARG A 54 -17.30 -28.86 -22.48
CA ARG A 54 -15.98 -28.29 -22.80
C ARG A 54 -16.01 -27.43 -24.05
N ASN A 55 -16.64 -27.95 -25.12
CA ASN A 55 -16.73 -27.25 -26.41
C ASN A 55 -17.61 -25.99 -26.38
N ARG A 56 -18.41 -25.79 -25.33
CA ARG A 56 -19.30 -24.63 -25.15
C ARG A 56 -18.78 -23.60 -24.14
N GLY A 57 -17.73 -23.95 -23.41
CA GLY A 57 -17.15 -23.10 -22.38
C GLY A 57 -15.73 -22.68 -22.71
N ILE A 58 -15.16 -21.85 -21.83
CA ILE A 58 -13.74 -21.58 -21.78
C ILE A 58 -13.20 -22.35 -20.58
N GLU A 59 -12.25 -23.25 -20.83
CA GLU A 59 -11.54 -23.95 -19.75
C GLU A 59 -10.33 -23.12 -19.34
N VAL A 60 -10.31 -22.75 -18.06
CA VAL A 60 -9.15 -22.10 -17.44
C VAL A 60 -8.55 -23.10 -16.47
N PHE A 61 -7.39 -23.63 -16.81
CA PHE A 61 -6.63 -24.47 -15.90
C PHE A 61 -5.78 -23.59 -14.99
N LEU A 62 -6.01 -23.68 -13.68
CA LEU A 62 -5.18 -23.01 -12.69
C LEU A 62 -3.94 -23.88 -12.45
N LEU A 63 -2.83 -23.59 -13.15
CA LEU A 63 -1.56 -24.20 -12.75
C LEU A 63 -1.16 -23.59 -11.40
N GLN A 64 -0.41 -24.38 -10.64
CA GLN A 64 0.31 -23.83 -9.52
C GLN A 64 1.29 -22.76 -10.07
N PRO A 65 1.56 -21.68 -9.33
CA PRO A 65 2.27 -20.47 -9.82
C PRO A 65 3.69 -20.70 -10.36
N TYR A 66 4.18 -21.95 -10.36
CA TYR A 66 5.47 -22.41 -10.84
C TYR A 66 5.74 -22.19 -12.34
N TRP A 67 4.72 -21.88 -13.17
CA TRP A 67 4.93 -21.55 -14.60
C TRP A 67 5.80 -20.30 -14.81
N LEU A 68 5.77 -19.34 -13.88
CA LEU A 68 6.40 -18.02 -14.04
C LEU A 68 7.91 -18.06 -13.77
N ALA A 69 8.37 -19.07 -13.03
CA ALA A 69 9.79 -19.28 -12.73
C ALA A 69 10.58 -19.73 -13.97
N SER A 70 9.91 -20.21 -15.03
CA SER A 70 10.56 -20.63 -16.27
C SER A 70 10.85 -19.49 -17.25
N GLU A 71 10.17 -18.34 -17.11
CA GLU A 71 10.36 -17.15 -17.96
C GLU A 71 11.25 -16.08 -17.31
N LEU A 72 11.46 -16.15 -15.99
CA LEU A 72 12.41 -15.31 -15.26
C LEU A 72 13.77 -16.02 -15.22
N GLU A 73 14.84 -15.26 -15.47
CA GLU A 73 16.23 -15.73 -15.55
C GLU A 73 16.55 -16.82 -14.50
N ALA A 74 17.24 -17.87 -14.95
CA ALA A 74 17.71 -18.99 -14.15
C ALA A 74 18.49 -18.50 -12.91
N GLY A 75 17.79 -18.29 -11.80
CA GLY A 75 18.30 -17.66 -10.59
C GLY A 75 17.23 -17.23 -9.60
N CYS A 76 15.98 -16.99 -10.03
CA CYS A 76 14.86 -16.80 -9.11
C CYS A 76 14.32 -18.15 -8.60
N GLU A 77 14.70 -18.55 -7.39
CA GLU A 77 14.25 -19.79 -6.76
C GLU A 77 12.72 -19.85 -6.66
N GLU A 78 12.13 -20.92 -7.18
CA GLU A 78 10.71 -21.30 -7.09
C GLU A 78 10.10 -21.12 -5.68
N LYS A 79 10.94 -21.23 -4.64
CA LYS A 79 10.62 -21.05 -3.22
C LYS A 79 10.28 -19.60 -2.83
N CYS A 80 10.72 -18.59 -3.59
CA CYS A 80 10.51 -17.19 -3.25
C CYS A 80 9.05 -16.74 -3.43
N PHE A 81 8.37 -17.16 -4.49
CA PHE A 81 6.97 -16.79 -4.73
C PHE A 81 6.03 -17.45 -3.73
N GLU A 82 6.25 -18.74 -3.46
CA GLU A 82 5.41 -19.48 -2.52
C GLU A 82 5.56 -18.95 -1.09
N LEU A 83 6.78 -18.55 -0.69
CA LEU A 83 7.00 -17.90 0.60
C LEU A 83 6.18 -16.62 0.75
N GLU A 84 6.13 -15.78 -0.28
CA GLU A 84 5.37 -14.53 -0.23
C GLU A 84 3.86 -14.78 -0.22
N ASP A 85 3.34 -15.78 -0.92
CA ASP A 85 1.92 -16.14 -0.86
C ASP A 85 1.52 -16.70 0.51
N VAL A 86 2.37 -17.53 1.12
CA VAL A 86 2.17 -17.99 2.51
C VAL A 86 2.19 -16.82 3.49
N LYS A 87 3.12 -15.87 3.34
CA LYS A 87 3.15 -14.65 4.16
C LYS A 87 1.88 -13.81 3.97
N ARG A 88 1.43 -13.61 2.73
CA ARG A 88 0.18 -12.89 2.42
C ARG A 88 -1.02 -13.56 3.09
N PHE A 89 -1.12 -14.88 3.00
CA PHE A 89 -2.17 -15.65 3.68
C PHE A 89 -2.16 -15.40 5.20
N LEU A 90 -0.98 -15.44 5.83
CA LEU A 90 -0.84 -15.20 7.28
C LEU A 90 -1.21 -13.77 7.67
N VAL A 91 -0.81 -12.77 6.88
CA VAL A 91 -1.20 -11.36 7.07
C VAL A 91 -2.72 -11.21 7.00
N LEU A 92 -3.35 -11.76 5.95
CA LEU A 92 -4.81 -11.70 5.75
C LEU A 92 -5.58 -12.46 6.83
N SER A 93 -4.97 -13.51 7.40
CA SER A 93 -5.54 -14.27 8.52
C SER A 93 -5.39 -13.55 9.86
N GLY A 94 -4.76 -12.37 9.89
CA GLY A 94 -4.63 -11.54 11.09
C GLY A 94 -3.53 -11.99 12.05
N ILE A 95 -2.50 -12.69 11.56
CA ILE A 95 -1.32 -12.99 12.39
C ILE A 95 -0.54 -11.69 12.64
N PRO A 96 -0.27 -11.35 13.92
CA PRO A 96 0.47 -10.14 14.24
C PRO A 96 1.97 -10.34 13.97
N CYS A 97 2.67 -9.25 13.66
CA CYS A 97 4.13 -9.17 13.52
C CYS A 97 4.75 -9.92 12.32
N TYR A 98 5.53 -9.20 11.51
CA TYR A 98 6.21 -9.75 10.35
C TYR A 98 7.19 -10.89 10.70
N LYS A 99 7.83 -10.84 11.87
CA LYS A 99 8.77 -11.89 12.30
C LYS A 99 8.05 -13.21 12.56
N VAL A 100 6.88 -13.17 13.22
CA VAL A 100 6.02 -14.36 13.43
C VAL A 100 5.51 -14.86 12.09
N ILE A 101 5.03 -13.97 11.21
CA ILE A 101 4.59 -14.31 9.85
C ILE A 101 5.71 -15.02 9.07
N ASN A 102 6.93 -14.47 9.07
CA ASN A 102 8.06 -15.04 8.34
C ASN A 102 8.51 -16.39 8.94
N ALA A 103 8.48 -16.52 10.27
CA ALA A 103 8.81 -17.76 10.96
C ALA A 103 7.78 -18.87 10.66
N MET A 104 6.48 -18.56 10.78
CA MET A 104 5.38 -19.47 10.41
C MET A 104 5.45 -19.86 8.94
N ALA A 105 5.72 -18.91 8.04
CA ALA A 105 5.79 -19.16 6.62
C ALA A 105 6.94 -20.13 6.27
N ARG A 106 8.13 -19.90 6.83
CA ARG A 106 9.29 -20.77 6.63
C ARG A 106 9.07 -22.16 7.22
N ALA A 107 8.50 -22.24 8.43
CA ALA A 107 8.15 -23.51 9.04
C ALA A 107 7.12 -24.29 8.21
N HIS A 108 6.09 -23.62 7.70
CA HIS A 108 5.08 -24.24 6.84
C HIS A 108 5.68 -24.79 5.54
N LEU A 109 6.52 -24.00 4.85
CA LEU A 109 7.20 -24.45 3.65
C LEU A 109 8.15 -25.62 3.91
N TYR A 110 8.82 -25.62 5.05
CA TYR A 110 9.63 -26.75 5.48
C TYR A 110 8.78 -28.01 5.68
N PHE A 111 7.63 -27.90 6.36
CA PHE A 111 6.68 -29.02 6.49
C PHE A 111 6.14 -29.47 5.14
N LYS A 112 5.91 -28.57 4.19
CA LYS A 112 5.51 -28.96 2.84
C LYS A 112 6.59 -29.77 2.14
N ALA A 113 7.84 -29.32 2.19
CA ALA A 113 8.98 -30.03 1.62
C ALA A 113 9.18 -31.41 2.26
N GLU A 114 9.17 -31.50 3.59
CA GLU A 114 9.28 -32.80 4.27
C GLU A 114 8.06 -33.68 3.99
N GLY A 115 6.85 -33.12 3.94
CA GLY A 115 5.64 -33.83 3.59
C GLY A 115 5.79 -34.59 2.28
N THR A 116 6.36 -33.95 1.24
CA THR A 116 6.60 -34.60 -0.05
C THR A 116 7.54 -35.80 0.04
N ASN A 117 8.55 -35.76 0.93
CA ASN A 117 9.46 -36.90 1.17
C ASN A 117 8.72 -38.12 1.74
N PHE A 118 7.63 -37.90 2.48
CA PHE A 118 6.79 -38.96 3.05
C PHE A 118 5.54 -39.26 2.22
N GLY A 119 5.40 -38.69 1.02
CA GLY A 119 4.20 -38.83 0.18
C GLY A 119 2.95 -38.15 0.75
N LEU A 120 3.13 -37.18 1.64
CA LEU A 120 2.06 -36.39 2.26
C LEU A 120 1.93 -35.04 1.55
N TYR A 121 0.69 -34.61 1.32
CA TYR A 121 0.41 -33.31 0.73
C TYR A 121 -0.01 -32.31 1.82
N ILE A 122 0.93 -31.46 2.24
CA ILE A 122 0.67 -30.35 3.16
C ILE A 122 0.24 -29.12 2.35
N SER A 123 -0.86 -28.50 2.76
CA SER A 123 -1.53 -27.42 2.03
C SER A 123 -1.84 -26.22 2.92
N PHE A 124 -2.45 -25.17 2.33
CA PHE A 124 -2.99 -24.04 3.07
C PHE A 124 -4.05 -24.44 4.12
N LEU A 125 -4.62 -25.65 4.06
CA LEU A 125 -5.55 -26.14 5.07
C LEU A 125 -4.85 -26.38 6.42
N GLU A 126 -3.67 -26.97 6.41
CA GLU A 126 -2.85 -27.15 7.61
C GLU A 126 -2.43 -25.79 8.16
N LEU A 127 -2.02 -24.87 7.29
CA LEU A 127 -1.69 -23.50 7.68
C LEU A 127 -2.89 -22.78 8.30
N SER A 128 -4.09 -22.90 7.71
CA SER A 128 -5.30 -22.27 8.24
C SER A 128 -5.69 -22.84 9.60
N LYS A 129 -5.56 -24.16 9.79
CA LYS A 129 -5.78 -24.82 11.09
C LYS A 129 -4.77 -24.33 12.13
N TRP A 130 -3.50 -24.17 11.73
CA TRP A 130 -2.45 -23.67 12.61
C TRP A 130 -2.78 -22.25 13.09
N VAL A 131 -3.11 -21.34 12.16
CA VAL A 131 -3.53 -19.98 12.49
C VAL A 131 -4.73 -19.96 13.43
N TYR A 132 -5.78 -20.73 13.11
CA TYR A 132 -6.99 -20.77 13.91
C TYR A 132 -6.73 -21.26 15.34
N LEU A 133 -5.96 -22.33 15.51
CA LEU A 133 -5.63 -22.88 16.82
C LEU A 133 -4.72 -21.93 17.61
N TYR A 134 -3.73 -21.32 16.95
CA TYR A 134 -2.89 -20.31 17.56
C TYR A 134 -3.71 -19.14 18.12
N GLN A 135 -4.61 -18.57 17.31
CA GLN A 135 -5.49 -17.48 17.74
C GLN A 135 -6.41 -17.89 18.89
N LYS A 136 -6.97 -19.10 18.86
CA LYS A 136 -7.79 -19.65 19.96
C LYS A 136 -7.02 -19.74 21.27
N LEU A 137 -5.79 -20.23 21.24
CA LEU A 137 -4.94 -20.33 22.44
C LEU A 137 -4.59 -18.95 22.99
N LEU A 138 -4.28 -17.99 22.12
CA LEU A 138 -4.07 -16.59 22.51
C LEU A 138 -5.31 -15.96 23.15
N MET A 139 -6.49 -16.15 22.54
CA MET A 139 -7.76 -15.62 23.06
C MET A 139 -8.11 -16.21 24.43
N ASN A 140 -7.65 -17.42 24.71
CA ASN A 140 -7.80 -18.08 26.02
C ASN A 140 -6.74 -17.65 27.05
N GLY A 141 -5.82 -16.74 26.69
CA GLY A 141 -4.81 -16.17 27.59
C GLY A 141 -3.51 -16.98 27.71
N SER A 142 -3.23 -17.90 26.78
CA SER A 142 -1.96 -18.64 26.76
C SER A 142 -0.79 -17.77 26.28
N ASP A 143 0.43 -18.09 26.71
CA ASP A 143 1.64 -17.40 26.27
C ASP A 143 1.84 -17.49 24.74
N ASN A 144 2.42 -16.45 24.13
CA ASN A 144 2.60 -16.38 22.69
C ASN A 144 3.45 -17.53 22.14
N MET A 145 4.59 -17.84 22.76
CA MET A 145 5.51 -18.86 22.27
C MET A 145 4.95 -20.25 22.50
N GLN A 146 4.36 -20.49 23.68
CA GLN A 146 3.70 -21.75 23.98
C GLN A 146 2.52 -22.01 23.04
N SER A 147 1.68 -20.99 22.80
CA SER A 147 0.55 -21.09 21.87
C SER A 147 1.02 -21.43 20.46
N LEU A 148 2.13 -20.82 20.00
CA LEU A 148 2.67 -21.05 18.66
C LEU A 148 3.20 -22.47 18.51
N LEU A 149 3.99 -22.95 19.48
CA LEU A 149 4.53 -24.31 19.48
C LEU A 149 3.43 -25.38 19.61
N LEU A 150 2.51 -25.23 20.56
CA LEU A 150 1.42 -26.18 20.79
C LEU A 150 0.49 -26.26 19.57
N SER A 151 0.11 -25.12 19.01
CA SER A 151 -0.75 -25.10 17.83
C SER A 151 -0.07 -25.73 16.60
N MET A 152 1.24 -25.53 16.44
CA MET A 152 2.03 -26.20 15.41
C MET A 152 2.05 -27.71 15.61
N GLU A 153 2.33 -28.15 16.83
CA GLU A 153 2.39 -29.56 17.19
C GLU A 153 1.07 -30.27 16.93
N HIS A 154 -0.04 -29.70 17.40
CA HIS A 154 -1.36 -30.27 17.20
C HIS A 154 -1.74 -30.46 15.73
N VAL A 155 -1.34 -29.53 14.85
CA VAL A 155 -1.71 -29.59 13.44
C VAL A 155 -0.79 -30.52 12.65
N TYR A 156 0.52 -30.32 12.72
CA TYR A 156 1.45 -31.05 11.85
C TYR A 156 1.77 -32.44 12.38
N LEU A 157 1.77 -32.69 13.70
CA LEU A 157 1.94 -34.05 14.23
C LEU A 157 0.80 -34.97 13.77
N SER A 158 -0.42 -34.44 13.65
CA SER A 158 -1.56 -35.19 13.11
C SER A 158 -1.39 -35.54 11.62
N SER A 159 -0.62 -34.74 10.89
CA SER A 159 -0.37 -34.94 9.45
C SER A 159 0.79 -35.92 9.21
N PHE A 160 1.88 -35.80 9.97
CA PHE A 160 3.08 -36.64 9.82
C PHE A 160 3.04 -37.94 10.62
N GLY A 161 2.16 -38.07 11.62
CA GLY A 161 2.16 -39.18 12.56
C GLY A 161 3.20 -39.04 13.69
N SER A 162 3.04 -39.85 14.73
CA SER A 162 3.71 -39.64 16.03
C SER A 162 5.21 -39.96 16.07
N SER A 163 5.72 -40.83 15.19
CA SER A 163 7.12 -41.26 15.20
C SER A 163 8.02 -40.29 14.42
N ALA A 164 7.83 -40.17 13.11
CA ALA A 164 8.63 -39.30 12.25
C ALA A 164 8.30 -37.81 12.43
N GLY A 165 7.03 -37.48 12.73
CA GLY A 165 6.58 -36.10 12.87
C GLY A 165 7.27 -35.36 14.01
N LYS A 166 7.56 -36.04 15.12
CA LYS A 166 8.14 -35.37 16.30
C LYS A 166 9.52 -34.78 16.02
N ASP A 167 10.37 -35.51 15.29
CA ASP A 167 11.72 -35.06 14.95
C ASP A 167 11.69 -33.89 13.96
N ILE A 168 10.83 -33.97 12.94
CA ILE A 168 10.61 -32.91 11.95
C ILE A 168 10.14 -31.61 12.64
N LEU A 169 9.19 -31.73 13.56
CA LEU A 169 8.64 -30.60 14.29
C LEU A 169 9.68 -29.96 15.22
N MET A 170 10.44 -30.78 15.96
CA MET A 170 11.51 -30.28 16.83
C MET A 170 12.59 -29.56 16.03
N HIS A 171 12.97 -30.10 14.86
CA HIS A 171 13.90 -29.46 13.96
C HIS A 171 13.38 -28.10 13.47
N SER A 172 12.15 -28.06 12.94
CA SER A 172 11.51 -26.82 12.47
C SER A 172 11.40 -25.75 13.57
N ALA A 173 10.98 -26.15 14.78
CA ALA A 173 10.89 -25.25 15.92
C ALA A 173 12.24 -24.63 16.26
N SER A 174 13.30 -25.45 16.27
CA SER A 174 14.66 -24.97 16.57
C SER A 174 15.24 -24.04 15.51
N LEU A 175 14.87 -24.22 14.24
CA LEU A 175 15.36 -23.42 13.12
C LEU A 175 14.59 -22.12 12.93
N TYR A 176 13.26 -22.14 13.05
CA TYR A 176 12.43 -21.01 12.63
C TYR A 176 11.74 -20.29 13.78
N LEU A 177 11.46 -20.98 14.89
CA LEU A 177 10.68 -20.42 16.01
C LEU A 177 11.54 -20.02 17.21
N LYS A 178 12.75 -20.60 17.34
CA LYS A 178 13.66 -20.36 18.48
C LYS A 178 14.09 -18.90 18.64
N ASP A 179 14.25 -18.19 17.52
CA ASP A 179 14.69 -16.78 17.51
C ASP A 179 13.55 -15.78 17.80
N LEU A 180 12.32 -16.27 18.06
CA LEU A 180 11.18 -15.45 18.47
C LEU A 180 11.26 -15.13 19.99
N ASP A 181 12.25 -14.32 20.37
CA ASP A 181 12.39 -13.82 21.75
C ASP A 181 11.18 -12.94 22.17
N ALA A 182 10.96 -12.75 23.47
CA ALA A 182 9.96 -11.79 23.98
C ALA A 182 10.13 -10.37 23.38
N LYS A 183 11.38 -9.98 23.05
CA LYS A 183 11.73 -8.71 22.39
C LYS A 183 11.37 -8.63 20.90
N VAL A 184 11.07 -9.77 20.26
CA VAL A 184 10.57 -9.82 18.88
C VAL A 184 9.20 -9.17 18.77
N PHE A 185 8.45 -9.16 19.88
CA PHE A 185 7.14 -8.52 20.02
C PHE A 185 7.18 -7.03 20.46
N ASP A 186 8.38 -6.42 20.48
CA ASP A 186 8.63 -5.02 20.88
C ASP A 186 9.19 -4.14 19.73
N THR A 187 9.04 -4.55 18.48
CA THR A 187 9.52 -3.82 17.31
C THR A 187 8.64 -2.62 16.92
N LEU A 188 9.26 -1.67 16.19
CA LEU A 188 8.68 -0.39 15.74
C LEU A 188 7.28 -0.47 15.11
N PHE A 189 6.90 -1.62 14.57
CA PHE A 189 5.61 -1.89 13.89
C PHE A 189 4.51 -2.45 14.82
N GLU A 190 4.78 -2.55 16.13
CA GLU A 190 3.85 -3.10 17.13
C GLU A 190 3.24 -2.01 18.01
N SER A 191 3.47 -0.74 17.66
CA SER A 191 2.90 0.38 18.39
C SER A 191 1.40 0.46 18.17
N SER A 192 0.91 0.45 16.93
CA SER A 192 -0.52 0.47 16.60
C SER A 192 -1.09 -0.94 16.47
N LEU A 193 -2.37 -1.07 16.84
CA LEU A 193 -3.17 -2.28 16.66
C LEU A 193 -3.69 -2.45 15.21
N SER A 194 -3.56 -1.43 14.36
CA SER A 194 -4.04 -1.49 12.98
C SER A 194 -3.13 -2.33 12.09
N MET A 195 -3.73 -3.16 11.23
CA MET A 195 -3.01 -3.98 10.25
C MET A 195 -3.44 -3.64 8.82
N PRO A 196 -2.55 -3.70 7.81
CA PRO A 196 -2.94 -3.49 6.41
C PRO A 196 -4.01 -4.50 5.99
N GLY A 197 -5.15 -4.03 5.49
CA GLY A 197 -6.27 -4.88 5.05
C GLY A 197 -7.00 -5.66 6.14
N GLY A 198 -6.64 -5.43 7.41
CA GLY A 198 -7.19 -6.12 8.56
C GLY A 198 -7.89 -5.16 9.54
N TRP A 199 -7.74 -5.45 10.83
CA TRP A 199 -8.36 -4.69 11.90
C TRP A 199 -7.93 -3.20 11.87
N PRO A 200 -8.85 -2.25 12.15
CA PRO A 200 -10.24 -2.46 12.57
C PRO A 200 -11.25 -2.56 11.42
N SER A 201 -10.84 -2.41 10.16
CA SER A 201 -11.75 -2.39 9.02
C SER A 201 -11.29 -3.38 7.95
N PRO A 202 -11.53 -4.69 8.14
CA PRO A 202 -11.08 -5.71 7.21
C PRO A 202 -11.68 -5.48 5.81
N LEU A 203 -10.95 -5.91 4.80
CA LEU A 203 -11.48 -6.00 3.45
C LEU A 203 -12.41 -7.21 3.36
N ASN A 204 -13.68 -6.96 3.08
CA ASN A 204 -14.71 -7.99 2.98
C ASN A 204 -15.11 -8.16 1.52
N THR A 205 -15.27 -9.41 1.05
CA THR A 205 -15.72 -9.73 -0.32
C THR A 205 -17.04 -9.04 -0.70
N PRO A 206 -18.06 -8.94 0.20
CA PRO A 206 -19.27 -8.17 -0.09
C PRO A 206 -19.00 -6.70 -0.45
N SER A 207 -17.98 -6.07 0.12
CA SER A 207 -17.66 -4.67 -0.19
C SER A 207 -17.26 -4.48 -1.66
N TYR A 208 -16.58 -5.47 -2.26
CA TYR A 208 -16.24 -5.45 -3.68
C TYR A 208 -17.46 -5.64 -4.60
N LEU A 209 -18.51 -6.33 -4.12
CA LEU A 209 -19.75 -6.52 -4.87
C LEU A 209 -20.63 -5.27 -4.82
N TRP A 210 -20.79 -4.68 -3.63
CA TRP A 210 -21.72 -3.55 -3.42
C TRP A 210 -21.09 -2.18 -3.70
N TYR A 211 -19.80 -2.01 -3.39
CA TYR A 211 -19.09 -0.73 -3.47
C TYR A 211 -17.71 -0.91 -4.13
N PRO A 212 -17.64 -1.36 -5.40
CA PRO A 212 -16.38 -1.75 -6.04
C PRO A 212 -15.34 -0.62 -6.02
N LYS A 213 -15.72 0.60 -6.45
CA LYS A 213 -14.80 1.76 -6.48
C LYS A 213 -14.22 2.06 -5.09
N GLN A 214 -15.06 2.10 -4.06
CA GLN A 214 -14.62 2.36 -2.69
C GLN A 214 -13.73 1.23 -2.15
N ALA A 215 -14.05 -0.02 -2.45
CA ALA A 215 -13.24 -1.16 -2.04
C ALA A 215 -11.85 -1.16 -2.70
N TYR A 216 -11.76 -0.76 -3.98
CA TYR A 216 -10.48 -0.59 -4.68
C TYR A 216 -9.65 0.56 -4.12
N VAL A 217 -10.24 1.77 -3.96
CA VAL A 217 -9.53 2.92 -3.38
C VAL A 217 -9.05 2.61 -1.97
N LYS A 218 -9.91 2.03 -1.13
CA LYS A 218 -9.54 1.58 0.22
C LYS A 218 -8.39 0.58 0.17
N GLY A 219 -8.45 -0.40 -0.73
CA GLY A 219 -7.39 -1.37 -0.96
C GLY A 219 -6.05 -0.72 -1.31
N ASN A 220 -6.05 0.25 -2.22
CA ASN A 220 -4.84 0.94 -2.65
C ASN A 220 -4.28 1.88 -1.57
N CYS A 221 -5.12 2.43 -0.69
CA CYS A 221 -4.71 3.30 0.41
C CYS A 221 -4.31 2.56 1.70
N MET A 222 -4.51 1.24 1.80
CA MET A 222 -4.30 0.47 3.04
C MET A 222 -2.94 0.68 3.69
N TYR A 223 -1.88 0.76 2.88
CA TYR A 223 -0.53 0.91 3.41
C TYR A 223 -0.27 2.32 3.94
N VAL A 224 -0.82 3.35 3.30
CA VAL A 224 -0.79 4.73 3.82
C VAL A 224 -1.51 4.80 5.15
N GLU A 225 -2.71 4.21 5.24
CA GLU A 225 -3.49 4.17 6.48
C GLU A 225 -2.71 3.50 7.61
N PHE A 226 -2.06 2.37 7.32
CA PHE A 226 -1.23 1.64 8.26
C PHE A 226 -0.02 2.44 8.74
N LEU A 227 0.70 3.13 7.84
CA LEU A 227 1.85 3.93 8.25
C LEU A 227 1.43 5.14 9.08
N ALA A 228 0.33 5.80 8.69
CA ALA A 228 -0.20 6.95 9.40
C ALA A 228 -0.72 6.58 10.79
N SER A 229 -1.37 5.42 10.94
CA SER A 229 -1.83 4.92 12.23
C SER A 229 -0.69 4.49 13.15
N GLN A 230 0.37 3.87 12.62
CA GLN A 230 1.58 3.56 13.37
C GLN A 230 2.26 4.84 13.87
N PHE A 231 2.39 5.83 13.00
CA PHE A 231 2.94 7.14 13.36
C PHE A 231 2.10 7.83 14.44
N ALA A 232 0.78 7.88 14.27
CA ALA A 232 -0.11 8.49 15.24
C ALA A 232 -0.08 7.78 16.60
N SER A 233 -0.10 6.44 16.59
CA SER A 233 0.04 5.61 17.79
C SER A 233 1.36 5.88 18.51
N TYR A 234 2.46 5.98 17.77
CA TYR A 234 3.76 6.35 18.33
C TYR A 234 3.73 7.71 19.03
N CYS A 235 3.18 8.74 18.39
CA CYS A 235 3.05 10.07 19.00
C CYS A 235 2.25 10.00 20.31
N THR A 236 1.14 9.25 20.34
CA THR A 236 0.34 9.10 21.57
C THR A 236 1.06 8.39 22.71
N LEU A 237 2.05 7.53 22.43
CA LEU A 237 2.87 6.90 23.46
C LEU A 237 3.86 7.87 24.12
N THR A 238 4.24 8.93 23.40
CA THR A 238 5.24 9.93 23.84
C THR A 238 4.62 11.16 24.50
N SER A 239 3.38 11.51 24.13
CA SER A 239 2.61 12.61 24.74
C SER A 239 1.66 12.11 25.84
N MET A 240 1.32 12.93 26.84
CA MET A 240 0.27 12.57 27.82
C MET A 240 -1.05 12.26 27.09
N PRO A 241 -1.69 11.11 27.33
CA PRO A 241 -2.86 10.73 26.56
C PRO A 241 -4.02 11.68 26.86
N PRO A 242 -4.67 12.31 25.86
CA PRO A 242 -6.00 12.87 26.06
C PRO A 242 -6.94 11.73 26.53
N ALA A 243 -8.07 12.08 27.16
CA ALA A 243 -9.04 11.12 27.67
C ALA A 243 -9.24 9.95 26.67
N LEU A 244 -8.74 8.75 27.04
CA LEU A 244 -8.63 7.55 26.19
C LEU A 244 -9.94 7.18 25.48
N VAL A 245 -11.07 7.63 26.02
CA VAL A 245 -12.44 7.42 25.54
C VAL A 245 -12.71 8.05 24.16
N LYS A 246 -11.91 9.01 23.69
CA LYS A 246 -12.11 9.67 22.38
C LYS A 246 -11.15 9.23 21.27
N MET A 247 -10.23 8.30 21.53
CA MET A 247 -9.26 7.87 20.52
C MET A 247 -9.88 6.90 19.50
N HIS A 248 -9.63 7.16 18.21
CA HIS A 248 -10.06 6.25 17.15
C HIS A 248 -9.31 4.90 17.26
N PRO A 249 -9.96 3.73 17.05
CA PRO A 249 -9.33 2.41 17.21
C PRO A 249 -8.01 2.21 16.43
N GLN A 250 -7.88 2.82 15.25
CA GLN A 250 -6.64 2.79 14.44
C GLN A 250 -5.44 3.48 15.13
N ILE A 251 -5.67 4.48 15.98
CA ILE A 251 -4.62 5.22 16.71
C ILE A 251 -4.25 4.49 18.01
N LEU A 252 -5.12 3.59 18.48
CA LEU A 252 -4.93 2.90 19.75
C LEU A 252 -3.67 2.04 19.70
N SER A 253 -2.83 2.23 20.71
CA SER A 253 -1.62 1.44 20.87
C SER A 253 -1.89 0.17 21.69
N ARG A 254 -1.04 -0.84 21.55
CA ARG A 254 -1.09 -2.02 22.41
C ARG A 254 -0.98 -1.66 23.89
N LYS A 255 -0.14 -0.68 24.24
CA LYS A 255 0.01 -0.18 25.62
C LYS A 255 -1.30 0.46 26.12
N HIS A 256 -1.96 1.26 25.29
CA HIS A 256 -3.24 1.86 25.64
C HIS A 256 -4.31 0.79 25.89
N LEU A 257 -4.39 -0.23 25.03
CA LEU A 257 -5.31 -1.35 25.23
C LEU A 257 -5.02 -2.12 26.52
N LEU A 258 -3.75 -2.40 26.82
CA LEU A 258 -3.35 -3.09 28.06
C LEU A 258 -3.72 -2.27 29.31
N LEU A 259 -3.53 -0.96 29.28
CA LEU A 259 -3.97 -0.07 30.37
C LEU A 259 -5.49 -0.06 30.53
N MET A 260 -6.25 -0.14 29.43
CA MET A 260 -7.72 -0.22 29.46
C MET A 260 -8.21 -1.56 30.03
N LEU A 261 -7.59 -2.66 29.64
CA LEU A 261 -7.99 -4.01 30.06
C LEU A 261 -7.52 -4.34 31.49
N PHE A 262 -6.36 -3.83 31.89
CA PHE A 262 -5.72 -4.13 33.17
C PHE A 262 -5.28 -2.86 33.92
N PRO A 263 -6.23 -2.04 34.40
CA PRO A 263 -5.91 -0.76 35.05
C PRO A 263 -5.09 -0.91 36.34
N ALA A 264 -5.20 -2.05 37.04
CA ALA A 264 -4.51 -2.33 38.29
C ALA A 264 -3.00 -2.67 38.13
N SER A 265 -2.55 -3.06 36.93
CA SER A 265 -1.14 -3.42 36.62
C SER A 265 -0.35 -2.30 35.93
N SER A 266 -0.85 -1.05 36.03
CA SER A 266 -0.28 0.16 35.43
C SER A 266 1.20 0.40 35.77
N GLU A 267 1.64 0.07 37.00
CA GLU A 267 3.03 0.25 37.47
C GLU A 267 4.06 -0.55 36.64
N GLN A 268 3.74 -1.79 36.24
CA GLN A 268 4.63 -2.64 35.45
C GLN A 268 4.68 -2.20 33.97
N LEU A 269 3.59 -1.63 33.45
CA LEU A 269 3.48 -1.14 32.07
C LEU A 269 4.18 0.20 31.82
N LYS A 270 4.53 0.94 32.88
CA LYS A 270 5.30 2.21 32.80
C LYS A 270 6.77 1.98 32.39
N ALA A 271 7.32 0.78 32.61
CA ALA A 271 8.70 0.44 32.26
C ALA A 271 8.93 0.16 30.75
N TYR A 272 7.86 0.20 29.95
CA TYR A 272 7.94 -0.07 28.51
C TYR A 272 8.69 1.08 27.80
N LYS A 273 9.91 0.79 27.31
CA LYS A 273 10.70 1.73 26.52
C LYS A 273 10.01 1.92 25.17
N VAL A 274 9.66 3.16 24.85
CA VAL A 274 9.19 3.52 23.51
C VAL A 274 10.37 3.31 22.54
N PRO A 275 10.23 2.47 21.51
CA PRO A 275 11.31 2.21 20.56
C PRO A 275 11.61 3.49 19.76
N ASN A 276 12.88 3.79 19.50
CA ASN A 276 13.26 5.03 18.83
C ASN A 276 12.82 5.02 17.35
N LEU A 277 11.87 5.89 16.97
CA LEU A 277 11.36 5.97 15.61
C LEU A 277 12.23 6.87 14.73
N ASP A 278 12.74 6.34 13.62
CA ASP A 278 13.34 7.17 12.57
C ASP A 278 12.22 7.89 11.81
N LEU A 279 11.89 9.10 12.27
CA LEU A 279 10.87 9.97 11.68
C LEU A 279 11.14 10.23 10.18
N GLY A 280 12.41 10.35 9.80
CA GLY A 280 12.79 10.62 8.41
C GLY A 280 12.57 9.42 7.49
N LEU A 281 12.74 8.20 8.00
CA LEU A 281 12.37 6.99 7.27
C LEU A 281 10.85 6.87 7.12
N VAL A 282 10.09 7.10 8.19
CA VAL A 282 8.62 6.99 8.16
C VAL A 282 8.01 7.99 7.19
N GLU A 283 8.49 9.24 7.16
CA GLU A 283 8.02 10.25 6.21
C GLU A 283 8.28 9.82 4.75
N LYS A 284 9.45 9.23 4.47
CA LYS A 284 9.75 8.69 3.13
C LYS A 284 8.84 7.51 2.76
N MET A 285 8.57 6.62 3.71
CA MET A 285 7.65 5.49 3.50
C MET A 285 6.23 5.98 3.22
N LEU A 286 5.74 6.97 3.99
CA LEU A 286 4.45 7.61 3.78
C LEU A 286 4.37 8.31 2.42
N THR A 287 5.42 9.05 2.04
CA THR A 287 5.51 9.71 0.72
C THR A 287 5.43 8.69 -0.41
N PHE A 288 6.22 7.61 -0.32
CA PHE A 288 6.20 6.56 -1.32
C PHE A 288 4.84 5.87 -1.41
N ALA A 289 4.25 5.50 -0.28
CA ALA A 289 2.96 4.84 -0.21
C ALA A 289 1.83 5.72 -0.77
N ALA A 290 1.82 7.02 -0.44
CA ALA A 290 0.81 7.96 -0.89
C ALA A 290 0.92 8.22 -2.41
N ASN A 291 2.14 8.35 -2.92
CA ASN A 291 2.40 8.48 -4.35
C ASN A 291 1.93 7.23 -5.11
N TRP A 292 2.31 6.05 -4.62
CA TRP A 292 1.90 4.78 -5.23
C TRP A 292 0.37 4.64 -5.27
N ALA A 293 -0.33 5.02 -4.19
CA ALA A 293 -1.78 4.97 -4.14
C ALA A 293 -2.44 5.86 -5.20
N ILE A 294 -1.96 7.10 -5.37
CA ILE A 294 -2.44 8.03 -6.41
C ILE A 294 -2.08 7.57 -7.82
N GLU A 295 -0.93 6.91 -8.01
CA GLU A 295 -0.56 6.31 -9.29
C GLU A 295 -1.53 5.19 -9.73
N GLN A 296 -2.31 4.60 -8.81
CA GLN A 296 -3.37 3.64 -9.14
C GLN A 296 -4.71 4.32 -9.51
N ALA A 297 -4.85 5.63 -9.30
CA ALA A 297 -6.10 6.34 -9.56
C ALA A 297 -6.43 6.36 -11.06
N THR A 298 -7.70 6.13 -11.37
CA THR A 298 -8.31 6.24 -12.68
C THR A 298 -9.05 7.58 -12.82
N LEU A 299 -9.46 7.91 -14.04
CA LEU A 299 -10.29 9.09 -14.30
C LEU A 299 -11.61 9.07 -13.50
N ASP A 300 -12.08 7.86 -13.16
CA ASP A 300 -13.39 7.59 -12.58
C ASP A 300 -13.42 7.62 -11.04
N ASP A 301 -12.25 7.64 -10.38
CA ASP A 301 -12.11 7.51 -8.93
C ASP A 301 -11.05 8.43 -8.29
N VAL A 302 -10.34 9.27 -9.06
CA VAL A 302 -9.37 10.23 -8.51
C VAL A 302 -9.95 11.13 -7.41
N ASP A 303 -11.19 11.61 -7.57
CA ASP A 303 -11.86 12.42 -6.55
C ASP A 303 -12.10 11.63 -5.25
N LEU A 304 -12.37 10.33 -5.38
CA LEU A 304 -12.56 9.43 -4.24
C LEU A 304 -11.25 9.24 -3.47
N TYR A 305 -10.10 9.19 -4.15
CA TYR A 305 -8.79 9.22 -3.50
C TYR A 305 -8.59 10.50 -2.69
N VAL A 306 -8.86 11.68 -3.28
CA VAL A 306 -8.74 12.98 -2.56
C VAL A 306 -9.63 12.99 -1.32
N MET A 307 -10.88 12.55 -1.45
CA MET A 307 -11.80 12.41 -0.30
C MET A 307 -11.26 11.45 0.76
N TRP A 308 -10.65 10.34 0.35
CA TRP A 308 -10.07 9.35 1.26
C TRP A 308 -8.87 9.92 2.04
N PHE A 309 -7.94 10.59 1.34
CA PHE A 309 -6.82 11.27 1.98
C PHE A 309 -7.28 12.37 2.94
N ARG A 310 -8.28 13.19 2.57
CA ARG A 310 -8.88 14.19 3.48
C ARG A 310 -9.49 13.55 4.72
N TYR A 311 -10.26 12.48 4.54
CA TYR A 311 -10.87 11.75 5.65
C TYR A 311 -9.80 11.25 6.62
N HIS A 312 -8.75 10.61 6.13
CA HIS A 312 -7.66 10.13 6.97
C HIS A 312 -6.83 11.26 7.59
N ALA A 313 -6.60 12.36 6.88
CA ALA A 313 -5.90 13.52 7.42
C ALA A 313 -6.63 14.12 8.64
N SER A 314 -7.96 14.30 8.53
CA SER A 314 -8.78 14.77 9.65
C SER A 314 -8.81 13.78 10.83
N LYS A 315 -8.74 12.49 10.53
CA LYS A 315 -8.84 11.40 11.50
C LYS A 315 -7.58 11.24 12.33
N PHE A 316 -6.41 11.43 11.73
CA PHE A 316 -5.11 11.29 12.39
C PHE A 316 -4.59 12.62 12.97
N GLU A 317 -5.35 13.71 12.85
CA GLU A 317 -5.04 14.98 13.51
C GLU A 317 -5.18 14.85 15.04
N PRO A 318 -4.29 15.47 15.84
CA PRO A 318 -3.13 16.30 15.48
C PRO A 318 -1.83 15.50 15.26
N TYR A 319 -1.89 14.17 15.23
CA TYR A 319 -0.71 13.31 15.32
C TYR A 319 0.03 13.10 14.00
N CYS A 320 -0.62 13.21 12.84
CA CYS A 320 0.01 13.02 11.53
C CYS A 320 -0.19 14.23 10.62
N HIS A 321 0.76 15.17 10.61
CA HIS A 321 0.68 16.36 9.76
C HIS A 321 0.89 16.06 8.27
N PHE A 322 1.69 15.03 7.95
CA PHE A 322 2.02 14.63 6.58
C PHE A 322 0.80 14.50 5.66
N LEU A 323 -0.29 13.88 6.12
CA LEU A 323 -1.47 13.67 5.28
C LEU A 323 -2.16 14.99 4.91
N ASN A 324 -2.19 15.97 5.80
CA ASN A 324 -2.75 17.30 5.50
C ASN A 324 -1.90 18.01 4.43
N CYS A 325 -0.56 17.96 4.56
CA CYS A 325 0.35 18.50 3.55
C CYS A 325 0.15 17.80 2.21
N PHE A 326 0.08 16.47 2.22
CA PHE A 326 -0.10 15.67 1.01
C PHE A 326 -1.43 15.98 0.30
N VAL A 327 -2.52 16.16 1.05
CA VAL A 327 -3.82 16.60 0.50
C VAL A 327 -3.70 17.97 -0.16
N SER A 328 -3.08 18.95 0.51
CA SER A 328 -2.84 20.29 -0.06
C SER A 328 -2.05 20.21 -1.38
N VAL A 329 -0.98 19.41 -1.41
CA VAL A 329 -0.17 19.17 -2.61
C VAL A 329 -1.01 18.53 -3.71
N LEU A 330 -1.78 17.48 -3.38
CA LEU A 330 -2.59 16.75 -4.34
C LEU A 330 -3.67 17.64 -4.97
N GLU A 331 -4.35 18.47 -4.18
CA GLU A 331 -5.35 19.42 -4.67
C GLU A 331 -4.74 20.46 -5.62
N LYS A 332 -3.60 21.05 -5.24
CA LYS A 332 -2.86 21.98 -6.10
C LYS A 332 -2.41 21.30 -7.39
N MET A 333 -1.99 20.04 -7.30
CA MET A 333 -1.54 19.24 -8.45
C MET A 333 -2.68 18.99 -9.43
N ILE A 334 -3.85 18.55 -8.93
CA ILE A 334 -5.04 18.28 -9.74
C ILE A 334 -5.57 19.55 -10.40
N ALA A 335 -5.46 20.71 -9.74
CA ALA A 335 -5.86 22.01 -10.29
C ALA A 335 -4.89 22.57 -11.34
N HIS A 336 -3.67 22.02 -11.47
CA HIS A 336 -2.64 22.56 -12.34
C HIS A 336 -2.91 22.22 -13.82
N PRO A 337 -2.60 23.11 -14.79
CA PRO A 337 -2.79 22.86 -16.22
C PRO A 337 -2.15 21.58 -16.74
N ILE A 338 -1.01 21.16 -16.15
CA ILE A 338 -0.34 19.90 -16.48
C ILE A 338 -1.26 18.69 -16.24
N TRP A 339 -2.03 18.69 -15.15
CA TRP A 339 -2.97 17.60 -14.86
C TRP A 339 -4.16 17.61 -15.81
N SER A 340 -4.68 18.78 -16.15
CA SER A 340 -5.73 18.94 -17.16
C SER A 340 -5.31 18.39 -18.52
N GLU A 341 -4.03 18.52 -18.88
CA GLU A 341 -3.47 17.95 -20.11
C GLU A 341 -3.42 16.41 -20.08
N VAL A 342 -3.14 15.80 -18.92
CA VAL A 342 -3.22 14.33 -18.74
C VAL A 342 -4.64 13.84 -19.02
N ILE A 343 -5.64 14.50 -18.43
CA ILE A 343 -7.06 14.18 -18.61
C ILE A 343 -7.46 14.35 -20.09
N ALA A 344 -7.10 15.47 -20.70
CA ALA A 344 -7.42 15.75 -22.11
C ALA A 344 -6.81 14.73 -23.07
N CYS A 345 -5.60 14.23 -22.78
CA CYS A 345 -4.98 13.15 -23.55
C CYS A 345 -5.72 11.83 -23.33
N HIS A 346 -6.15 11.52 -22.11
CA HIS A 346 -6.91 10.30 -21.80
C HIS A 346 -8.27 10.25 -22.50
N GLU A 347 -9.00 11.36 -22.58
CA GLU A 347 -10.28 11.43 -23.29
C GLU A 347 -10.14 11.18 -24.81
N GLN A 348 -8.96 11.47 -25.37
CA GLN A 348 -8.65 11.24 -26.79
C GLN A 348 -8.20 9.80 -27.08
N ILE A 349 -7.89 9.00 -26.06
CA ILE A 349 -7.50 7.59 -26.17
C ILE A 349 -8.76 6.76 -25.89
N THR A 350 -9.03 5.76 -26.74
CA THR A 350 -10.27 4.96 -26.85
C THR A 350 -10.96 4.53 -25.53
N VAL A 351 -12.26 4.19 -25.60
CA VAL A 351 -13.19 3.93 -24.48
C VAL A 351 -12.77 2.88 -23.43
N ASP A 352 -11.90 1.91 -23.76
CA ASP A 352 -11.45 0.85 -22.83
C ASP A 352 -10.45 1.33 -21.74
N VAL A 353 -10.12 2.63 -21.69
CA VAL A 353 -9.14 3.24 -20.76
C VAL A 353 -9.69 3.47 -19.35
N ARG A 354 -11.01 3.30 -19.11
CA ARG A 354 -11.60 3.65 -17.79
C ARG A 354 -11.05 2.85 -16.60
N THR A 355 -10.47 1.67 -16.86
CA THR A 355 -9.86 0.83 -15.81
C THR A 355 -8.34 0.98 -15.72
N THR A 356 -7.71 1.76 -16.61
CA THR A 356 -6.27 1.98 -16.58
C THR A 356 -5.94 3.21 -15.72
N PRO A 357 -4.89 3.16 -14.88
CA PRO A 357 -4.52 4.31 -14.08
C PRO A 357 -4.07 5.51 -14.93
N LEU A 358 -4.39 6.73 -14.46
CA LEU A 358 -4.20 8.01 -15.15
C LEU A 358 -2.76 8.26 -15.61
N LEU A 359 -1.80 7.83 -14.78
CA LEU A 359 -0.37 8.06 -15.01
C LEU A 359 0.31 6.85 -15.65
N SER A 360 -0.45 5.83 -16.06
CA SER A 360 0.11 4.60 -16.61
C SER A 360 0.58 4.79 -18.05
N VAL A 361 1.85 4.48 -18.29
CA VAL A 361 2.43 4.46 -19.65
C VAL A 361 1.81 3.36 -20.52
N LYS A 362 1.19 2.32 -19.92
CA LYS A 362 0.50 1.24 -20.65
C LYS A 362 -0.62 1.75 -21.55
N VAL A 363 -1.19 2.92 -21.25
CA VAL A 363 -2.21 3.57 -22.08
C VAL A 363 -1.67 3.88 -23.48
N LEU A 364 -0.36 4.02 -23.66
CA LEU A 364 0.29 4.26 -24.95
C LEU A 364 0.31 3.04 -25.89
N GLU A 365 0.06 1.83 -25.37
CA GLU A 365 -0.09 0.61 -26.18
C GLU A 365 -1.40 0.63 -26.99
N LEU A 366 -2.35 1.49 -26.60
CA LEU A 366 -3.65 1.65 -27.25
C LEU A 366 -3.55 2.52 -28.51
N LYS A 367 -4.61 2.47 -29.35
CA LYS A 367 -4.71 3.23 -30.59
C LYS A 367 -4.82 4.73 -30.28
N ALA A 368 -3.73 5.47 -30.51
CA ALA A 368 -3.66 6.93 -30.39
C ALA A 368 -2.70 7.52 -31.44
N SER A 369 -2.86 8.80 -31.77
CA SER A 369 -1.93 9.49 -32.68
C SER A 369 -0.57 9.74 -31.99
N ASN A 370 0.52 9.78 -32.76
CA ASN A 370 1.87 10.02 -32.22
C ASN A 370 1.97 11.35 -31.45
N GLU A 371 1.20 12.36 -31.85
CA GLU A 371 1.17 13.66 -31.19
C GLU A 371 0.55 13.59 -29.80
N VAL A 372 -0.58 12.87 -29.66
CA VAL A 372 -1.23 12.65 -28.35
C VAL A 372 -0.32 11.83 -27.44
N LYS A 373 0.36 10.81 -27.98
CA LYS A 373 1.33 10.01 -27.20
C LYS A 373 2.48 10.87 -26.65
N LYS A 374 3.01 11.80 -27.46
CA LYS A 374 4.07 12.72 -27.05
C LYS A 374 3.59 13.72 -25.99
N ARG A 375 2.43 14.34 -26.19
CA ARG A 375 1.79 15.25 -25.23
C ARG A 375 1.55 14.56 -23.88
N PHE A 376 1.01 13.35 -23.91
CA PHE A 376 0.76 12.55 -22.71
C PHE A 376 2.05 12.23 -21.93
N LEU A 377 3.11 11.79 -22.63
CA LEU A 377 4.41 11.52 -22.01
C LEU A 377 5.02 12.77 -21.37
N ASN A 378 4.91 13.92 -22.04
CA ASN A 378 5.39 15.19 -21.51
C ASN A 378 4.59 15.60 -20.26
N ALA A 379 3.26 15.43 -20.29
CA ALA A 379 2.39 15.71 -19.15
C ALA A 379 2.73 14.83 -17.94
N ILE A 380 2.88 13.50 -18.10
CA ILE A 380 3.28 12.60 -17.00
C ILE A 380 4.61 13.04 -16.37
N ARG A 381 5.63 13.32 -17.19
CA ARG A 381 6.93 13.79 -16.70
C ARG A 381 6.78 15.11 -15.93
N GLY A 382 5.88 15.97 -16.37
CA GLY A 382 5.56 17.22 -15.69
C GLY A 382 4.83 17.04 -14.36
N VAL A 383 3.88 16.11 -14.28
CA VAL A 383 3.20 15.77 -13.03
C VAL A 383 4.21 15.35 -11.96
N ARG A 384 5.22 14.56 -12.34
CA ARG A 384 6.26 14.12 -11.40
C ARG A 384 7.07 15.29 -10.85
N LEU A 385 7.46 16.24 -11.72
CA LEU A 385 8.21 17.43 -11.33
C LEU A 385 7.35 18.34 -10.44
N LEU A 386 6.11 18.59 -10.84
CA LEU A 386 5.12 19.36 -10.08
C LEU A 386 4.93 18.83 -8.66
N GLN A 387 4.82 17.50 -8.53
CA GLN A 387 4.69 16.83 -7.25
C GLN A 387 5.91 17.06 -6.34
N LEU A 388 7.14 16.94 -6.87
CA LEU A 388 8.35 17.18 -6.11
C LEU A 388 8.44 18.63 -5.63
N SER A 389 8.12 19.59 -6.49
CA SER A 389 8.15 21.02 -6.17
C SER A 389 7.14 21.39 -5.10
N PHE A 390 5.89 20.94 -5.23
CA PHE A 390 4.87 21.23 -4.21
C PHE A 390 5.19 20.57 -2.86
N LEU A 391 5.73 19.35 -2.84
CA LEU A 391 6.19 18.72 -1.60
C LEU A 391 7.34 19.50 -0.96
N GLN A 392 8.27 20.02 -1.76
CA GLN A 392 9.40 20.80 -1.29
C GLN A 392 8.94 22.15 -0.71
N TRP A 393 8.06 22.88 -1.41
CA TRP A 393 7.54 24.17 -0.92
C TRP A 393 6.72 24.04 0.37
N GLU A 394 5.93 22.97 0.53
CA GLU A 394 5.18 22.74 1.77
C GLU A 394 6.14 22.49 2.95
N ARG A 395 7.24 21.76 2.74
CA ARG A 395 8.27 21.55 3.78
C ARG A 395 8.91 22.86 4.23
N GLU A 396 9.24 23.74 3.29
CA GLU A 396 9.79 25.08 3.59
C GLU A 396 8.82 25.92 4.41
N CYS A 397 7.52 25.87 4.10
CA CYS A 397 6.51 26.63 4.84
C CYS A 397 6.31 26.11 6.28
N ILE A 398 6.36 24.79 6.50
CA ILE A 398 6.13 24.18 7.82
C ILE A 398 7.27 24.49 8.79
N ASP A 399 8.52 24.36 8.35
CA ASP A 399 9.69 24.63 9.18
C ASP A 399 9.88 26.14 9.45
N ALA A 400 9.21 27.02 8.68
CA ALA A 400 9.21 28.48 8.88
C ALA A 400 8.20 28.98 9.93
N LEU A 401 7.24 28.15 10.38
CA LEU A 401 6.26 28.54 11.39
C LEU A 401 6.88 28.56 12.81
N PRO A 402 6.58 29.55 13.66
CA PRO A 402 6.97 29.51 15.06
C PRO A 402 6.32 28.30 15.76
N GLU A 403 7.04 27.65 16.67
CA GLU A 403 6.51 26.50 17.42
C GLU A 403 5.09 26.78 17.93
N PRO A 404 4.15 25.83 17.76
CA PRO A 404 2.82 26.02 18.31
C PRO A 404 2.95 26.15 19.83
N LYS A 405 2.36 27.21 20.41
CA LYS A 405 2.28 27.47 21.86
C LYS A 405 1.58 26.35 22.66
N SER A 406 1.14 25.28 22.01
CA SER A 406 0.54 24.12 22.64
C SER A 406 1.62 23.13 23.09
N GLU A 407 1.72 22.91 24.40
CA GLU A 407 2.56 21.88 25.07
C GLU A 407 2.32 20.43 24.59
N ILE A 408 1.42 20.21 23.63
CA ILE A 408 0.98 18.90 23.13
C ILE A 408 1.84 18.39 21.95
N LEU A 409 2.60 19.28 21.28
CA LEU A 409 3.28 18.98 20.00
C LEU A 409 4.81 19.09 20.06
N SER A 410 5.44 18.83 21.22
CA SER A 410 6.88 18.58 21.25
C SER A 410 7.17 17.21 20.64
N ILE A 411 7.43 17.18 19.33
CA ILE A 411 7.89 15.97 18.63
C ILE A 411 9.22 15.54 19.29
N PRO A 412 9.33 14.34 19.88
CA PRO A 412 10.54 13.92 20.55
C PRO A 412 11.68 13.74 19.54
N GLY A 413 12.79 14.44 19.73
CA GLY A 413 14.03 14.24 18.96
C GLY A 413 14.45 15.40 18.05
N LYS A 414 13.61 16.40 17.79
CA LYS A 414 14.06 17.68 17.23
C LYS A 414 14.35 18.64 18.39
N SER A 415 15.61 18.74 18.82
CA SER A 415 16.01 19.94 19.57
C SER A 415 16.10 21.09 18.57
N CYS A 416 14.98 21.80 18.38
CA CYS A 416 14.99 23.06 17.66
C CYS A 416 15.66 24.12 18.53
N TYR A 417 17.00 24.11 18.57
CA TYR A 417 17.74 25.35 18.82
C TYR A 417 17.29 26.40 17.78
N PRO A 418 17.34 27.71 18.11
CA PRO A 418 16.62 28.74 17.35
C PRO A 418 17.18 28.96 15.93
N MET A 419 16.81 28.09 14.99
CA MET A 419 17.20 28.10 13.57
C MET A 419 16.31 29.04 12.73
N TRP A 420 15.24 29.58 13.33
CA TRP A 420 14.34 30.58 12.73
C TRP A 420 15.07 31.88 12.33
N ARG A 421 16.16 32.25 13.03
CA ARG A 421 16.96 33.44 12.70
C ARG A 421 17.76 33.29 11.41
N PHE A 422 18.19 32.08 11.07
CA PHE A 422 18.92 31.83 9.82
C PHE A 422 17.92 31.71 8.65
N HIS A 423 16.75 31.11 8.90
CA HIS A 423 15.67 31.03 7.92
C HIS A 423 15.17 32.41 7.47
N SER A 424 15.04 33.40 8.36
CA SER A 424 14.57 34.75 7.97
C SER A 424 15.44 35.46 6.93
N TYR A 425 16.74 35.16 6.85
CA TYR A 425 17.64 35.76 5.85
C TYR A 425 17.63 35.01 4.51
N ILE A 426 17.29 33.72 4.50
CA ILE A 426 17.30 32.87 3.30
C ILE A 426 15.90 32.77 2.68
N LEU A 427 14.84 33.03 3.44
CA LEU A 427 13.44 33.09 2.98
C LEU A 427 13.25 33.86 1.66
N PRO A 428 13.82 35.08 1.47
CA PRO A 428 13.70 35.79 0.20
C PRO A 428 14.32 35.07 -0.99
N VAL A 429 15.39 34.30 -0.78
CA VAL A 429 16.05 33.49 -1.81
C VAL A 429 15.15 32.33 -2.24
N PHE A 430 14.51 31.65 -1.28
CA PHE A 430 13.53 30.60 -1.56
C PHE A 430 12.26 31.15 -2.23
N ASP A 431 11.79 32.35 -1.84
CA ASP A 431 10.67 33.01 -2.51
C ASP A 431 11.01 33.37 -3.97
N SER A 432 12.23 33.84 -4.24
CA SER A 432 12.71 34.06 -5.61
C SER A 432 12.84 32.76 -6.41
N LEU A 433 13.39 31.71 -5.80
CA LEU A 433 13.50 30.39 -6.44
C LEU A 433 12.12 29.82 -6.77
N LYS A 434 11.19 29.88 -5.82
CA LYS A 434 9.81 29.43 -6.00
C LYS A 434 9.11 30.16 -7.14
N ARG A 435 9.34 31.48 -7.28
CA ARG A 435 8.81 32.25 -8.43
C ARG A 435 9.36 31.73 -9.76
N LEU A 436 10.66 31.48 -9.85
CA LEU A 436 11.27 30.86 -11.03
C LEU A 436 10.66 29.48 -11.30
N GLU A 437 10.53 28.66 -10.27
CA GLU A 437 10.04 27.29 -10.39
C GLU A 437 8.58 27.23 -10.86
N VAL A 438 7.70 28.09 -10.33
CA VAL A 438 6.31 28.24 -10.80
C VAL A 438 6.29 28.59 -12.29
N ARG A 439 7.11 29.55 -12.71
CA ARG A 439 7.14 30.04 -14.10
C ARG A 439 7.64 28.98 -15.08
N VAL A 440 8.63 28.20 -14.68
CA VAL A 440 9.13 27.07 -15.47
C VAL A 440 8.04 26.01 -15.62
N LEU A 441 7.34 25.65 -14.53
CA LEU A 441 6.25 24.67 -14.54
C LEU A 441 5.07 25.10 -15.42
N ASP A 442 4.65 26.37 -15.33
CA ASP A 442 3.57 26.94 -16.15
C ASP A 442 3.92 26.93 -17.64
N ALA A 443 5.17 27.24 -17.98
CA ALA A 443 5.64 27.30 -19.37
C ALA A 443 5.99 25.93 -19.96
N MET A 444 6.13 24.88 -19.13
CA MET A 444 6.77 23.63 -19.53
C MET A 444 6.05 22.94 -20.68
N LEU A 445 4.72 22.85 -20.65
CA LEU A 445 3.94 22.20 -21.71
C LEU A 445 3.76 23.05 -22.98
N ILE A 446 3.91 24.36 -22.86
CA ILE A 446 3.74 25.30 -23.98
C ILE A 446 5.05 25.44 -24.77
N SER A 447 6.19 25.25 -24.10
CA SER A 447 7.50 25.46 -24.71
C SER A 447 7.83 24.41 -25.77
N PRO A 448 8.33 24.83 -26.95
CA PRO A 448 8.83 23.90 -27.97
C PRO A 448 10.07 23.13 -27.50
N CYS A 449 10.73 23.59 -26.43
CA CYS A 449 11.96 23.04 -25.87
C CYS A 449 11.70 22.19 -24.60
N PHE A 450 10.59 21.46 -24.54
CA PHE A 450 10.19 20.65 -23.37
C PHE A 450 11.34 19.79 -22.81
N GLY A 451 12.09 19.08 -23.66
CA GLY A 451 13.16 18.17 -23.20
C GLY A 451 14.29 18.89 -22.46
N PHE A 452 14.67 20.08 -22.93
CA PHE A 452 15.67 20.92 -22.27
C PHE A 452 15.15 21.44 -20.92
N LEU A 453 13.95 22.02 -20.91
CA LEU A 453 13.32 22.54 -19.69
C LEU A 453 13.12 21.46 -18.64
N GLN A 454 12.63 20.29 -19.04
CA GLN A 454 12.42 19.15 -18.16
C GLN A 454 13.73 18.70 -17.48
N GLN A 455 14.83 18.63 -18.24
CA GLN A 455 16.12 18.20 -17.71
C GLN A 455 16.72 19.25 -16.76
N VAL A 456 16.72 20.52 -17.16
CA VAL A 456 17.26 21.60 -16.31
C VAL A 456 16.42 21.74 -15.04
N TYR A 457 15.10 21.69 -15.16
CA TYR A 457 14.21 21.80 -14.00
C TYR A 457 14.34 20.62 -13.03
N ALA A 458 14.49 19.39 -13.55
CA ALA A 458 14.76 18.22 -12.71
C ALA A 458 16.03 18.42 -11.86
N ASN A 459 17.10 18.97 -12.45
CA ASN A 459 18.31 19.27 -11.70
C ASN A 459 18.10 20.40 -10.69
N ILE A 460 17.33 21.43 -11.03
CA ILE A 460 17.01 22.55 -10.12
C ILE A 460 16.29 22.01 -8.89
N ILE A 461 15.22 21.21 -9.05
CA ILE A 461 14.45 20.71 -7.91
C ILE A 461 15.26 19.74 -7.05
N ASP A 462 16.09 18.88 -7.66
CA ASP A 462 16.97 17.97 -6.91
C ASP A 462 18.03 18.73 -6.10
N ASN A 463 18.61 19.77 -6.68
CA ASN A 463 19.54 20.66 -6.00
C ASN A 463 18.84 21.49 -4.90
N HIS A 464 17.60 21.92 -5.14
CA HIS A 464 16.79 22.64 -4.16
C HIS A 464 16.50 21.75 -2.93
N ILE A 465 15.99 20.53 -3.14
CA ILE A 465 15.73 19.55 -2.06
C ILE A 465 17.03 19.26 -1.29
N SER A 466 18.15 19.09 -2.01
CA SER A 466 19.46 18.82 -1.40
C SER A 466 19.96 20.00 -0.58
N PHE A 467 19.84 21.23 -1.10
CA PHE A 467 20.24 22.45 -0.43
C PHE A 467 19.44 22.65 0.86
N TRP A 468 18.12 22.48 0.81
CA TRP A 468 17.24 22.53 1.98
C TRP A 468 17.64 21.50 3.05
N LYS A 469 17.93 20.26 2.63
CA LYS A 469 18.37 19.20 3.54
C LYS A 469 19.71 19.54 4.21
N HIS A 470 20.67 20.11 3.47
CA HIS A 470 21.98 20.50 4.03
C HIS A 470 21.88 21.69 4.99
N ILE A 471 20.93 22.61 4.75
CA ILE A 471 20.58 23.68 5.70
C ILE A 471 20.07 23.05 7.00
N ASN A 472 19.16 22.08 6.91
CA ASN A 472 18.57 21.45 8.08
C ASN A 472 19.52 20.50 8.83
N SER A 473 20.55 19.96 8.17
CA SER A 473 21.55 19.07 8.79
C SER A 473 22.79 19.79 9.34
N ASN A 474 22.89 21.12 9.20
CA ASN A 474 24.08 21.92 9.56
C ASN A 474 25.40 21.45 8.90
N GLN A 475 25.33 20.84 7.71
CA GLN A 475 26.49 20.40 6.95
C GLN A 475 27.02 21.53 6.06
N SER A 476 27.88 22.37 6.61
CA SER A 476 28.34 23.62 5.97
C SER A 476 29.06 23.43 4.61
N LYS A 477 29.80 22.33 4.42
CA LYS A 477 30.50 22.05 3.15
C LYS A 477 29.53 21.65 2.03
N ASP A 478 28.59 20.78 2.33
CA ASP A 478 27.64 20.26 1.34
C ASP A 478 26.58 21.31 0.96
N MET A 479 26.29 22.26 1.86
CA MET A 479 25.47 23.43 1.59
C MET A 479 26.05 24.30 0.46
N VAL A 480 27.35 24.58 0.48
CA VAL A 480 28.01 25.41 -0.55
C VAL A 480 28.01 24.72 -1.91
N ILE A 481 28.22 23.40 -1.93
CA ILE A 481 28.20 22.59 -3.16
C ILE A 481 26.80 22.60 -3.79
N SER A 482 25.76 22.36 -2.98
CA SER A 482 24.37 22.36 -3.45
C SER A 482 23.91 23.76 -3.90
N TRP A 483 24.33 24.82 -3.21
CA TRP A 483 24.09 26.21 -3.64
C TRP A 483 24.73 26.54 -5.00
N HIS A 484 26.01 26.23 -5.20
CA HIS A 484 26.67 26.48 -6.48
C HIS A 484 26.07 25.67 -7.61
N SER A 485 25.67 24.42 -7.33
CA SER A 485 24.99 23.57 -8.32
C SER A 485 23.63 24.15 -8.70
N LEU A 486 22.86 24.61 -7.71
CA LEU A 486 21.58 25.28 -7.93
C LEU A 486 21.74 26.54 -8.79
N LYS A 487 22.70 27.42 -8.43
CA LYS A 487 23.01 28.65 -9.18
C LYS A 487 23.40 28.38 -10.63
N LYS A 488 24.24 27.37 -10.85
CA LYS A 488 24.68 26.95 -12.18
C LYS A 488 23.53 26.44 -13.04
N GLU A 489 22.59 25.70 -12.47
CA GLU A 489 21.43 25.20 -13.21
C GLU A 489 20.40 26.31 -13.47
N THR A 490 20.19 27.24 -12.55
CA THR A 490 19.29 28.40 -12.77
C THR A 490 19.83 29.37 -13.82
N GLU A 491 21.16 29.56 -13.89
CA GLU A 491 21.80 30.35 -14.96
C GLU A 491 21.45 29.84 -16.37
N LYS A 492 21.26 28.53 -16.56
CA LYS A 492 20.88 27.96 -17.86
C LYS A 492 19.49 28.39 -18.33
N LEU A 493 18.65 28.87 -17.41
CA LEU A 493 17.30 29.36 -17.72
C LEU A 493 17.27 30.85 -18.05
N HIS A 494 18.41 31.55 -17.98
CA HIS A 494 18.46 33.01 -18.15
C HIS A 494 17.94 33.49 -19.50
N GLU A 495 18.15 32.74 -20.59
CA GLU A 495 17.64 33.08 -21.92
C GLU A 495 16.10 33.06 -22.00
N GLN A 496 15.44 32.23 -21.19
CA GLN A 496 13.99 32.04 -21.23
C GLN A 496 13.25 32.78 -20.11
N PHE A 497 13.89 32.98 -18.95
CA PHE A 497 13.31 33.60 -17.75
C PHE A 497 14.27 34.61 -17.09
N PRO A 498 14.63 35.71 -17.78
CA PRO A 498 15.69 36.61 -17.32
C PRO A 498 15.32 37.36 -16.02
N GLU A 499 14.06 37.74 -15.84
CA GLU A 499 13.60 38.48 -14.66
C GLU A 499 13.66 37.61 -13.39
N GLU A 500 13.16 36.39 -13.47
CA GLU A 500 13.13 35.46 -12.35
C GLU A 500 14.52 34.93 -11.99
N VAL A 501 15.38 34.69 -12.99
CA VAL A 501 16.78 34.31 -12.75
C VAL A 501 17.52 35.47 -12.08
N ASN A 502 17.39 36.71 -12.56
CA ASN A 502 18.01 37.87 -11.92
C ASN A 502 17.51 38.12 -10.50
N GLY A 503 16.25 37.78 -10.20
CA GLY A 503 15.70 37.90 -8.86
C GLY A 503 16.20 36.82 -7.88
N PHE A 504 16.69 35.70 -8.38
CA PHE A 504 17.27 34.61 -7.58
C PHE A 504 18.78 34.75 -7.35
N MET A 505 19.49 35.29 -8.35
CA MET A 505 20.96 35.45 -8.37
C MET A 505 21.47 36.52 -7.41
#